data_AF-A0A9X2KHQ1-F1
#
_entry.id   AF-A0A9X2KHQ1-F1
#
_cell.length_a   1.000
_cell.length_b   1.000
_cell.length_c   1.000
_cell.angle_alpha   90.00
_cell.angle_beta   90.00
_cell.angle_gamma   90.00
#
_symmetry.space_group_name_H-M   'P 1'
#
loop_
_entity.id
_entity.type
_entity.pdbx_description
1 polymer ?
#
loop_
_entity_poly.entity_id
_entity_poly.type
_entity_poly.pdbx_seq_one_letter_code
_entity_poly.pdbx_strand_id
1 'polypeptide(L)'
;MSDMTSIHVDRELAAQAHASGERDHRSVDDQISHWARIGRALESASLPALSEIRAVLDGEGSYDDLPETTQAVVRGAWDERMDQHLRELDLVAEFTEAGRGWSEVDAEGRLVRRLPGVDEP
;
A
#
# COMPACT_ATOMS: atom_id res chain seq x y z
N MET A 1 27.52 4.21 19.74
CA MET A 1 26.07 4.28 19.94
C MET A 1 25.43 4.24 18.57
N SER A 2 24.70 3.19 18.24
CA SER A 2 23.92 3.17 17.01
C SER A 2 22.82 4.23 17.13
N ASP A 3 22.77 5.16 16.19
CA ASP A 3 21.70 6.15 16.11
C ASP A 3 20.43 5.41 15.67
N MET A 4 19.36 5.50 16.46
CA MET A 4 18.12 4.76 16.23
C MET A 4 17.06 5.72 15.70
N THR A 5 16.77 5.60 14.40
CA THR A 5 15.73 6.39 13.74
C THR A 5 14.38 5.72 13.94
N SER A 6 13.41 6.45 14.48
CA SER A 6 12.01 6.01 14.55
C SER A 6 11.33 6.19 13.20
N ILE A 7 10.73 5.13 12.68
CA ILE A 7 9.88 5.17 11.48
C ILE A 7 8.46 4.77 11.85
N HIS A 8 7.46 5.41 11.23
CA HIS A 8 6.09 4.94 11.33
C HIS A 8 5.88 3.78 10.36
N VAL A 9 5.32 2.69 10.87
CA VAL A 9 5.01 1.48 10.11
C VAL A 9 3.52 1.28 10.17
N ASP A 10 2.90 0.95 9.04
CA ASP A 10 1.48 0.59 9.02
C ASP A 10 1.22 -0.64 9.91
N ARG A 11 0.04 -0.69 10.53
CA ARG A 11 -0.35 -1.76 11.45
C ARG A 11 -0.31 -3.14 10.78
N GLU A 12 -0.71 -3.21 9.52
CA GLU A 12 -0.71 -4.46 8.75
C GLU A 12 0.72 -4.95 8.51
N LEU A 13 1.62 -4.06 8.09
CA LEU A 13 3.03 -4.41 7.92
C LEU A 13 3.67 -4.88 9.25
N ALA A 14 3.32 -4.25 10.37
CA ALA A 14 3.76 -4.69 11.70
C ALA A 14 3.20 -6.09 12.07
N ALA A 15 1.93 -6.37 11.74
CA ALA A 15 1.32 -7.68 11.96
C ALA A 15 1.97 -8.78 11.11
N GLN A 16 2.25 -8.50 9.84
CA GLN A 16 2.96 -9.42 8.94
C GLN A 16 4.39 -9.71 9.42
N ALA A 17 5.10 -8.68 9.88
CA ALA A 17 6.42 -8.80 10.46
C ALA A 17 6.40 -9.66 11.73
N HIS A 18 5.44 -9.46 12.62
CA HIS A 18 5.26 -10.31 13.80
C HIS A 18 5.05 -11.78 13.38
N ALA A 19 4.08 -12.06 12.51
CA ALA A 19 3.77 -13.42 12.07
C ALA A 19 4.97 -14.12 11.38
N SER A 20 5.79 -13.38 10.64
CA SER A 20 6.97 -13.93 9.98
C SER A 20 8.16 -14.10 10.93
N GLY A 21 8.34 -13.17 11.87
CA GLY A 21 9.42 -13.18 12.85
C GLY A 21 9.30 -14.29 13.89
N GLU A 22 8.08 -14.72 14.23
CA GLU A 22 7.82 -15.82 15.18
C GLU A 22 8.59 -17.10 14.84
N ARG A 23 8.69 -17.44 13.55
CA ARG A 23 9.39 -18.66 13.08
C ARG A 23 10.88 -18.63 13.34
N ASP A 24 11.48 -17.44 13.30
CA ASP A 24 12.92 -17.22 13.44
C ASP A 24 13.27 -16.52 14.77
N HIS A 25 12.32 -16.42 15.70
CA HIS A 25 12.45 -15.70 16.98
C HIS A 25 12.94 -14.26 16.83
N ARG A 26 12.46 -13.53 15.82
CA ARG A 26 12.78 -12.11 15.60
C ARG A 26 11.67 -11.20 16.11
N SER A 27 12.06 -10.06 16.69
CA SER A 27 11.13 -8.97 16.97
C SER A 27 10.57 -8.35 15.68
N VAL A 28 9.51 -7.56 15.78
CA VAL A 28 8.93 -6.83 14.62
C VAL A 28 9.98 -5.96 13.94
N ASP A 29 10.72 -5.16 14.73
CA ASP A 29 11.76 -4.26 14.21
C ASP A 29 12.91 -5.03 13.55
N ASP A 30 13.32 -6.16 14.14
CA ASP A 30 14.34 -7.04 13.56
C ASP A 30 13.87 -7.67 12.25
N GLN A 31 12.60 -8.10 12.19
CA GLN A 31 12.03 -8.73 11.01
C GLN A 31 11.87 -7.74 9.86
N ILE A 32 11.39 -6.53 10.13
CA ILE A 32 11.34 -5.43 9.15
C ILE A 32 12.76 -5.08 8.67
N SER A 33 13.71 -4.95 9.61
CA SER A 33 15.10 -4.68 9.26
C SER A 33 15.71 -5.81 8.42
N HIS A 34 15.30 -7.06 8.65
CA HIS A 34 15.73 -8.21 7.85
C HIS A 34 15.20 -8.14 6.42
N TRP A 35 13.90 -7.88 6.25
CA TRP A 35 13.29 -7.70 4.92
C TRP A 35 13.90 -6.54 4.16
N ALA A 36 14.13 -5.39 4.80
CA ALA A 36 14.76 -4.24 4.16
C ALA A 36 16.17 -4.56 3.64
N ARG A 37 16.95 -5.36 4.38
CA ARG A 37 18.28 -5.81 3.92
C ARG A 37 18.19 -6.74 2.71
N ILE A 38 17.22 -7.66 2.69
CA ILE A 38 16.97 -8.54 1.54
C ILE A 38 16.52 -7.72 0.34
N GLY A 39 15.54 -6.84 0.50
CA GLY A 39 15.02 -5.98 -0.57
C GLY A 39 16.14 -5.18 -1.24
N ARG A 40 16.97 -4.50 -0.44
CA ARG A 40 18.14 -3.77 -0.95
C ARG A 40 19.13 -4.67 -1.70
N ALA A 41 19.35 -5.89 -1.22
CA ALA A 41 20.23 -6.83 -1.90
C ALA A 41 19.67 -7.26 -3.26
N LEU A 42 18.36 -7.53 -3.34
CA LEU A 42 17.67 -7.87 -4.58
C LEU A 42 17.74 -6.73 -5.60
N GLU A 43 17.51 -5.49 -5.17
CA GLU A 43 17.65 -4.29 -6.02
C GLU A 43 19.06 -4.14 -6.59
N SER A 44 20.08 -4.38 -5.76
CA SER A 44 21.49 -4.27 -6.18
C SER A 44 21.96 -5.35 -7.15
N ALA A 45 21.27 -6.50 -7.18
CA ALA A 45 21.65 -7.66 -7.98
C ALA A 45 21.22 -7.58 -9.45
N SER A 46 20.51 -6.51 -9.86
CA SER A 46 20.00 -6.30 -11.22
C SER A 46 19.32 -7.55 -11.80
N LEU A 47 18.39 -8.12 -11.05
CA LEU A 47 17.70 -9.35 -11.45
C LEU A 47 16.75 -9.10 -12.63
N PRO A 48 16.72 -9.96 -13.67
CA PRO A 48 15.76 -9.83 -14.78
C PRO A 48 14.30 -9.75 -14.32
N ALA A 49 13.97 -10.44 -13.22
CA ALA A 49 12.64 -10.39 -12.61
C ALA A 49 12.23 -8.96 -12.20
N LEU A 50 13.15 -8.09 -11.78
CA LEU A 50 12.82 -6.72 -11.41
C LEU A 50 12.38 -5.88 -12.63
N SER A 51 12.98 -6.11 -13.80
CA SER A 51 12.54 -5.45 -15.03
C SER A 51 11.17 -5.94 -15.49
N GLU A 52 10.86 -7.23 -15.31
CA GLU A 52 9.53 -7.78 -15.63
C GLU A 52 8.46 -7.26 -14.68
N ILE A 53 8.76 -7.18 -13.37
CA ILE A 53 7.89 -6.55 -12.36
C ILE A 53 7.61 -5.09 -12.76
N ARG A 54 8.66 -4.34 -13.11
CA ARG A 54 8.55 -2.94 -13.53
C ARG A 54 7.64 -2.78 -14.74
N ALA A 55 7.83 -3.60 -15.78
CA ALA A 55 7.01 -3.57 -16.99
C ALA A 55 5.52 -3.81 -16.67
N VAL A 56 5.19 -4.77 -15.79
CA VAL A 56 3.80 -4.99 -15.37
C VAL A 56 3.26 -3.80 -14.56
N LEU A 57 4.05 -3.25 -13.64
CA LEU A 57 3.65 -2.10 -12.82
C LEU A 57 3.47 -0.81 -13.63
N ASP A 58 4.12 -0.71 -14.79
CA ASP A 58 4.02 0.41 -15.72
C ASP A 58 2.95 0.16 -16.82
N GLY A 59 2.30 -1.01 -16.82
CA GLY A 59 1.26 -1.38 -17.78
C GLY A 59 1.78 -1.82 -19.15
N GLU A 60 3.08 -2.06 -19.27
CA GLU A 60 3.77 -2.49 -20.50
C GLU A 60 3.93 -4.01 -20.60
N GLY A 61 3.59 -4.75 -19.54
CA GLY A 61 3.71 -6.20 -19.44
C GLY A 61 2.42 -6.89 -18.97
N SER A 62 2.37 -8.21 -19.15
CA SER A 62 1.27 -9.06 -18.68
C SER A 62 1.59 -9.66 -17.30
N TYR A 63 0.72 -9.42 -16.33
CA TYR A 63 0.81 -10.03 -15.00
C TYR A 63 0.68 -11.56 -15.05
N ASP A 64 -0.20 -12.07 -15.92
CA ASP A 64 -0.50 -13.50 -16.01
C ASP A 64 0.66 -14.31 -16.61
N ASP A 65 1.58 -13.65 -17.32
CA ASP A 65 2.76 -14.30 -17.92
C ASP A 65 3.92 -14.44 -16.91
N LEU A 66 3.82 -13.81 -15.73
CA LEU A 66 4.86 -13.86 -14.70
C LEU A 66 4.83 -15.17 -13.89
N PRO A 67 6.00 -15.65 -13.43
CA PRO A 67 6.05 -16.70 -12.40
C PRO A 67 5.30 -16.27 -11.12
N GLU A 68 4.70 -17.23 -10.40
CA GLU A 68 3.90 -16.97 -9.20
C GLU A 68 4.64 -16.13 -8.14
N THR A 69 5.94 -16.40 -7.96
CA THR A 69 6.81 -15.63 -7.05
C THR A 69 6.93 -14.17 -7.45
N THR A 70 6.98 -13.89 -8.75
CA THR A 70 7.09 -12.55 -9.30
C THR A 70 5.74 -11.83 -9.23
N GLN A 71 4.64 -12.54 -9.50
CA GLN A 71 3.28 -12.03 -9.29
C GLN A 71 3.04 -11.61 -7.84
N ALA A 72 3.54 -12.37 -6.86
CA ALA A 72 3.42 -12.01 -5.45
C ALA A 72 4.07 -10.66 -5.13
N VAL A 73 5.21 -10.34 -5.76
CA VAL A 73 5.86 -9.03 -5.60
C VAL A 73 5.04 -7.92 -6.26
N VAL A 74 4.49 -8.17 -7.45
CA VAL A 74 3.60 -7.19 -8.12
C VAL A 74 2.38 -6.86 -7.25
N ARG A 75 1.73 -7.88 -6.65
CA ARG A 75 0.60 -7.67 -5.74
C ARG A 75 0.97 -6.79 -4.56
N GLY A 76 2.10 -7.08 -3.90
CA GLY A 76 2.57 -6.25 -2.79
C GLY A 76 2.83 -4.79 -3.19
N ALA A 77 3.39 -4.55 -4.38
CA ALA A 77 3.60 -3.20 -4.90
C ALA A 77 2.30 -2.49 -5.28
N TRP A 78 1.28 -3.21 -5.77
CA TRP A 78 -0.05 -2.64 -5.97
C TRP A 78 -0.73 -2.30 -4.66
N ASP A 79 -0.68 -3.17 -3.66
CA ASP A 79 -1.25 -2.90 -2.33
C ASP A 79 -0.67 -1.61 -1.75
N GLU A 80 0.66 -1.44 -1.78
CA GLU A 80 1.34 -0.21 -1.34
C GLU A 80 0.85 1.02 -2.11
N ARG A 81 0.79 0.95 -3.44
CA ARG A 81 0.31 2.06 -4.28
C ARG A 81 -1.15 2.40 -3.98
N MET A 82 -2.01 1.40 -3.84
CA MET A 82 -3.43 1.58 -3.56
C MET A 82 -3.63 2.22 -2.19
N ASP A 83 -2.92 1.76 -1.17
CA ASP A 83 -2.96 2.36 0.16
C ASP A 83 -2.52 3.83 0.14
N GLN A 84 -1.49 4.16 -0.64
CA GLN A 84 -1.07 5.55 -0.81
C GLN A 84 -2.15 6.39 -1.51
N HIS A 85 -2.73 5.89 -2.59
CA HIS A 85 -3.79 6.59 -3.31
C HIS A 85 -5.02 6.79 -2.41
N LEU A 86 -5.41 5.80 -1.63
CA LEU A 86 -6.54 5.90 -0.71
C LEU A 86 -6.31 6.94 0.40
N ARG A 87 -5.07 7.10 0.89
CA ARG A 87 -4.73 8.14 1.87
C ARG A 87 -4.82 9.55 1.31
N GLU A 88 -4.56 9.72 0.02
CA GLU A 88 -4.56 11.02 -0.67
C GLU A 88 -5.90 11.36 -1.31
N LEU A 89 -6.82 10.39 -1.40
CA LEU A 89 -8.09 10.55 -2.10
C LEU A 89 -9.10 11.36 -1.27
N ASP A 90 -9.52 12.51 -1.80
CA ASP A 90 -10.60 13.33 -1.25
C ASP A 90 -11.73 13.52 -2.28
N LEU A 91 -12.61 12.52 -2.37
CA LEU A 91 -13.77 12.55 -3.27
C LEU A 91 -14.79 13.64 -2.87
N VAL A 92 -14.84 14.03 -1.60
CA VAL A 92 -15.76 15.08 -1.12
C VAL A 92 -15.34 16.42 -1.68
N ALA A 93 -14.05 16.75 -1.60
CA ALA A 93 -13.50 17.94 -2.24
C ALA A 93 -13.74 17.92 -3.75
N GLU A 94 -13.43 16.81 -4.43
CA GLU A 94 -13.62 16.68 -5.88
C GLU A 94 -15.09 16.90 -6.31
N PHE A 95 -16.04 16.25 -5.64
CA PHE A 95 -17.46 16.41 -5.98
C PHE A 95 -18.00 17.79 -5.64
N THR A 96 -17.51 18.41 -4.57
CA THR A 96 -17.87 19.77 -4.19
C THR A 96 -17.39 20.78 -5.24
N GLU A 97 -16.13 20.70 -5.66
CA GLU A 97 -15.57 21.54 -6.73
C GLU A 97 -16.31 21.35 -8.06
N ALA A 98 -16.67 20.11 -8.38
CA ALA A 98 -17.42 19.78 -9.60
C ALA A 98 -18.91 20.18 -9.54
N GLY A 99 -19.42 20.64 -8.39
CA GLY A 99 -20.84 20.93 -8.22
C GLY A 99 -21.72 19.68 -8.39
N ARG A 100 -21.21 18.50 -8.07
CA ARG A 100 -21.90 17.21 -8.19
C ARG A 100 -22.34 16.72 -6.81
N GLY A 101 -23.60 16.31 -6.70
CA GLY A 101 -24.06 15.59 -5.51
C GLY A 101 -23.53 14.15 -5.48
N TRP A 102 -23.33 13.60 -4.29
CA TRP A 102 -22.91 12.21 -4.09
C TRP A 102 -23.77 11.52 -3.02
N SER A 103 -23.62 10.21 -2.89
CA SER A 103 -24.25 9.44 -1.82
C SER A 103 -23.17 8.68 -1.07
N GLU A 104 -23.27 8.69 0.26
CA GLU A 104 -22.32 8.07 1.17
C GLU A 104 -23.08 7.41 2.33
N VAL A 105 -22.37 6.59 3.09
CA VAL A 105 -22.91 5.99 4.32
C VAL A 105 -22.43 6.82 5.50
N ASP A 106 -23.36 7.30 6.33
CA ASP A 106 -23.04 8.05 7.55
C ASP A 106 -22.46 7.16 8.67
N ALA A 107 -22.07 7.77 9.79
CA ALA A 107 -21.48 7.07 10.92
C ALA A 107 -22.41 6.01 11.55
N GLU A 108 -23.73 6.15 11.37
CA GLU A 108 -24.75 5.21 11.83
C GLU A 108 -25.07 4.11 10.80
N GLY A 109 -24.37 4.08 9.67
CA GLY A 109 -24.59 3.09 8.62
C GLY A 109 -25.76 3.41 7.69
N ARG A 110 -26.28 4.64 7.68
CA ARG A 110 -27.40 5.06 6.84
C ARG A 110 -26.90 5.69 5.55
N LEU A 111 -27.54 5.35 4.44
CA LEU A 111 -27.28 5.99 3.15
C LEU A 111 -27.83 7.43 3.17
N VAL A 112 -26.94 8.41 3.04
CA VAL A 112 -27.27 9.84 2.93
C VAL A 112 -26.87 10.38 1.56
N ARG A 113 -27.62 11.37 1.08
CA ARG A 113 -27.31 12.07 -0.18
C ARG A 113 -26.83 13.48 0.13
N ARG A 114 -25.62 13.81 -0.31
CA ARG A 114 -25.01 15.13 -0.18
C ARG A 114 -25.20 15.92 -1.47
N LEU A 115 -25.58 17.19 -1.33
CA LEU A 115 -25.73 18.12 -2.45
C LEU A 115 -24.71 19.25 -2.30
N PRO A 116 -24.11 19.75 -3.38
CA PRO A 116 -23.15 20.84 -3.31
C PRO A 116 -23.83 22.12 -2.81
N GLY A 117 -23.19 22.81 -1.86
CA GLY A 117 -23.64 24.11 -1.36
C GLY A 117 -24.79 24.09 -0.34
N VAL A 118 -25.14 22.91 0.19
CA VAL A 118 -26.04 22.79 1.35
C VAL A 118 -25.19 22.37 2.55
N ASP A 119 -24.65 23.36 3.27
CA ASP A 119 -24.16 23.12 4.63
C ASP A 119 -25.37 22.71 5.48
N GLU A 120 -25.33 21.51 6.05
CA GLU A 120 -26.30 21.10 7.06
C GLU A 120 -25.94 21.79 8.40
N PRO A 121 -26.89 22.40 9.12
CA PRO A 121 -26.64 23.20 10.31
C PRO A 121 -26.10 22.42 11.52
#